data_AF-A0A372KIL1-F1
#
_entry.id   AF-A0A372KIL1-F1
#
_cell.length_a   1.000
_cell.length_b   1.000
_cell.length_c   1.000
_cell.angle_alpha   90.00
_cell.angle_beta   90.00
_cell.angle_gamma   90.00
#
_symmetry.space_group_name_H-M   'P 1'
#
loop_
_entity.id
_entity.type
_entity.pdbx_description
1 polymer ?
#
loop_
_entity_poly.entity_id
_entity_poly.type
_entity_poly.pdbx_seq_one_letter_code
_entity_poly.pdbx_strand_id
1 'polypeptide(L)'
;PDNRTKEQYELEQEFQPLFDFLAQEKKDFSEVNKYETAIIETDRKTGRDKKYSVDFDKLPSSQEGTYTITENGRKTEYPVSINDSGELSYSASVPAEYNEDLFNLHLKKDFFEKLPISDYTAEHPETYLKDISYEVDSSIPFLKQLMKKYNISQDANLSLYLENYYTQEMVYSIRIMIVDDNKILDLIYNITFKE
;
A
#
# COMPACT_ATOMS: atom_id res chain seq x y z
N PRO A 1 -12.01 -10.10 -17.14
CA PRO A 1 -12.05 -11.41 -16.43
C PRO A 1 -13.50 -11.86 -16.22
N ASP A 2 -13.78 -13.16 -16.19
CA ASP A 2 -15.17 -13.68 -16.20
C ASP A 2 -15.98 -13.38 -14.93
N ASN A 3 -15.30 -12.96 -13.86
CA ASN A 3 -15.87 -12.60 -12.56
C ASN A 3 -16.06 -11.07 -12.39
N ARG A 4 -16.15 -10.30 -13.49
CA ARG A 4 -16.47 -8.86 -13.47
C ARG A 4 -17.75 -8.58 -14.26
N THR A 5 -18.49 -7.57 -13.81
CA THR A 5 -19.44 -6.86 -14.68
C THR A 5 -18.68 -5.98 -15.68
N LYS A 6 -19.37 -5.50 -16.72
CA LYS A 6 -18.78 -4.56 -17.67
C LYS A 6 -18.30 -3.27 -16.99
N GLU A 7 -19.12 -2.72 -16.08
CA GLU A 7 -18.80 -1.50 -15.34
C GLU A 7 -17.59 -1.68 -14.42
N GLN A 8 -17.52 -2.80 -13.68
CA GLN A 8 -16.36 -3.14 -12.85
C GLN A 8 -15.08 -3.24 -13.69
N TYR A 9 -15.16 -3.85 -14.87
CA TYR A 9 -14.02 -3.96 -15.78
C TYR A 9 -13.54 -2.59 -16.26
N GLU A 10 -14.47 -1.70 -16.64
CA GLU A 10 -14.18 -0.34 -17.07
C GLU A 10 -13.55 0.48 -15.93
N LEU A 11 -14.09 0.37 -14.72
CA LEU A 11 -13.54 0.99 -13.52
C LEU A 11 -12.12 0.49 -13.19
N GLU A 12 -11.88 -0.83 -13.22
CA GLU A 12 -10.54 -1.40 -13.00
C GLU A 12 -9.51 -0.83 -14.00
N GLN A 13 -9.89 -0.49 -15.24
CA GLN A 13 -8.94 0.11 -16.20
C GLN A 13 -8.44 1.48 -15.75
N GLU A 14 -9.17 2.21 -14.92
CA GLU A 14 -8.74 3.51 -14.41
C GLU A 14 -7.59 3.39 -13.39
N PHE A 15 -7.40 2.20 -12.82
CA PHE A 15 -6.30 1.85 -11.93
C PHE A 15 -5.08 1.29 -12.65
N GLN A 16 -5.08 1.29 -14.00
CA GLN A 16 -3.98 0.73 -14.78
C GLN A 16 -2.59 1.30 -14.43
N PRO A 17 -2.40 2.61 -14.16
CA PRO A 17 -1.10 3.13 -13.70
C PRO A 17 -0.61 2.47 -12.41
N LEU A 18 -1.51 2.25 -11.45
CA LEU A 18 -1.20 1.55 -10.20
C LEU A 18 -0.84 0.09 -10.45
N PHE A 19 -1.59 -0.61 -11.31
CA PHE A 19 -1.30 -2.00 -11.65
C PHE A 19 0.04 -2.17 -12.35
N ASP A 20 0.37 -1.28 -13.28
CA ASP A 20 1.65 -1.29 -13.98
C ASP A 20 2.81 -1.07 -13.01
N PHE A 21 2.68 -0.13 -12.08
CA PHE A 21 3.67 0.11 -11.04
C PHE A 21 3.83 -1.09 -10.07
N LEU A 22 2.72 -1.68 -9.61
CA LEU A 22 2.75 -2.83 -8.70
C LEU A 22 3.33 -4.08 -9.37
N ALA A 23 3.13 -4.26 -10.67
CA ALA A 23 3.64 -5.41 -11.42
C ALA A 23 5.16 -5.35 -11.69
N GLN A 24 5.82 -4.24 -11.40
CA GLN A 24 7.29 -4.14 -11.49
C GLN A 24 7.93 -4.92 -10.34
N GLU A 25 8.86 -5.82 -10.66
CA GLU A 25 9.68 -6.55 -9.67
C GLU A 25 10.70 -5.62 -9.00
N LYS A 26 11.31 -4.73 -9.80
CA LYS A 26 12.12 -3.61 -9.33
C LYS A 26 11.39 -2.32 -9.66
N LYS A 27 11.09 -1.50 -8.66
CA LYS A 27 10.32 -0.26 -8.83
C LYS A 27 11.09 0.76 -9.63
N ASP A 28 10.42 1.29 -10.65
CA ASP A 28 10.88 2.46 -11.41
C ASP A 28 10.11 3.68 -10.93
N PHE A 29 10.85 4.59 -10.28
CA PHE A 29 10.32 5.84 -9.76
C PHE A 29 10.44 7.00 -10.76
N SER A 30 10.88 6.76 -12.01
CA SER A 30 11.04 7.83 -13.01
C SER A 30 9.71 8.54 -13.31
N GLU A 31 8.59 7.82 -13.28
CA GLU A 31 7.25 8.34 -13.54
C GLU A 31 6.45 8.66 -12.27
N VAL A 32 7.07 8.52 -11.10
CA VAL A 32 6.44 8.79 -9.80
C VAL A 32 6.83 10.19 -9.33
N ASN A 33 5.85 10.98 -8.91
CA ASN A 33 6.04 12.28 -8.28
C ASN A 33 6.12 12.14 -6.75
N LYS A 34 5.19 11.35 -6.18
CA LYS A 34 5.12 11.07 -4.74
C LYS A 34 4.91 9.59 -4.48
N TYR A 35 5.62 9.07 -3.49
CA TYR A 35 5.49 7.70 -3.02
C TYR A 35 5.48 7.70 -1.49
N GLU A 36 4.36 7.28 -0.92
CA GLU A 36 4.17 7.17 0.52
C GLU A 36 3.74 5.74 0.85
N THR A 37 4.36 5.12 1.84
CA THR A 37 3.95 3.81 2.32
C THR A 37 4.00 3.73 3.84
N ALA A 38 3.05 3.04 4.44
CA ALA A 38 2.96 2.87 5.88
C ALA A 38 2.58 1.43 6.28
N ILE A 39 3.23 0.95 7.33
CA ILE A 39 2.88 -0.26 8.07
C ILE A 39 2.43 0.18 9.45
N ILE A 40 1.18 -0.11 9.80
CA ILE A 40 0.61 0.23 11.11
C ILE A 40 0.25 -1.07 11.83
N GLU A 41 0.85 -1.28 12.99
CA GLU A 41 0.55 -2.38 13.90
C GLU A 41 -0.17 -1.82 15.12
N THR A 42 -1.44 -2.21 15.32
CA THR A 42 -2.23 -1.85 16.49
C THR A 42 -2.42 -3.07 17.38
N ASP A 43 -2.05 -2.97 18.65
CA ASP A 43 -2.46 -3.94 19.67
C ASP A 43 -3.89 -3.60 20.13
N ARG A 44 -4.85 -4.47 19.80
CA ARG A 44 -6.28 -4.24 20.08
C ARG A 44 -6.64 -4.34 21.57
N LYS A 45 -5.79 -4.97 22.39
CA LYS A 45 -6.02 -5.08 23.83
C LYS A 45 -5.63 -3.81 24.56
N THR A 46 -4.59 -3.14 24.09
CA THR A 46 -4.02 -1.95 24.73
C THR A 46 -4.34 -0.65 23.98
N GLY A 47 -4.78 -0.73 22.72
CA GLY A 47 -5.02 0.41 21.84
C GLY A 47 -3.74 1.14 21.44
N ARG A 48 -2.58 0.48 21.56
CA ARG A 48 -1.29 1.08 21.24
C ARG A 48 -0.93 0.79 19.78
N ASP A 49 -0.51 1.85 19.10
CA ASP A 49 -0.09 1.78 17.72
C ASP A 49 1.42 1.96 17.60
N LYS A 50 1.98 1.18 16.68
CA LYS A 50 3.31 1.37 16.13
C LYS A 50 3.20 1.51 14.62
N LYS A 51 3.61 2.65 14.09
CA LYS A 51 3.60 2.96 12.65
C LYS A 51 5.03 3.13 12.16
N TYR A 52 5.31 2.55 11.01
CA TYR A 52 6.50 2.77 10.22
C TYR A 52 6.05 3.36 8.89
N SER A 53 6.54 4.54 8.49
CA SER A 53 6.24 5.10 7.16
C SER A 53 7.47 5.59 6.44
N VAL A 54 7.43 5.51 5.11
CA VAL A 54 8.44 6.03 4.21
C VAL A 54 7.76 6.95 3.22
N ASP A 55 8.28 8.16 3.10
CA ASP A 55 7.66 9.25 2.37
C ASP A 55 8.70 9.91 1.44
N PHE A 56 8.41 9.91 0.13
CA PHE A 56 9.16 10.62 -0.92
C PHE A 56 8.23 11.57 -1.65
N ASP A 57 8.49 12.88 -1.60
CA ASP A 57 7.55 13.93 -2.04
C ASP A 57 7.93 14.62 -3.36
N LYS A 58 9.12 14.32 -3.91
CA LYS A 58 9.73 15.03 -5.04
C LYS A 58 10.43 14.10 -6.04
N LEU A 59 9.93 12.90 -6.21
CA LEU A 59 10.49 11.97 -7.18
C LEU A 59 10.25 12.44 -8.63
N PRO A 60 11.12 12.06 -9.57
CA PRO A 60 12.48 11.55 -9.40
C PRO A 60 13.50 12.70 -9.21
N SER A 61 13.07 13.95 -9.10
CA SER A 61 13.96 15.11 -8.99
C SER A 61 14.85 15.08 -7.75
N SER A 62 14.38 14.39 -6.70
CA SER A 62 15.11 14.06 -5.49
C SER A 62 14.83 12.62 -5.11
N GLN A 63 15.89 11.85 -4.86
CA GLN A 63 15.81 10.50 -4.30
C GLN A 63 15.84 10.51 -2.77
N GLU A 64 15.93 11.68 -2.14
CA GLU A 64 15.86 11.84 -0.69
C GLU A 64 14.41 11.78 -0.21
N GLY A 65 14.19 11.09 0.90
CA GLY A 65 12.91 10.93 1.56
C GLY A 65 13.06 10.81 3.08
N THR A 66 11.95 10.51 3.74
CA THR A 66 11.90 10.42 5.20
C THR A 66 11.33 9.07 5.62
N TYR A 67 12.07 8.36 6.48
CA TYR A 67 11.57 7.21 7.21
C TYR A 67 11.14 7.65 8.61
N THR A 68 9.88 7.41 8.95
CA THR A 68 9.30 7.81 10.24
C THR A 68 8.86 6.59 11.04
N ILE A 69 9.31 6.50 12.28
CA ILE A 69 8.79 5.56 13.28
C ILE A 69 7.91 6.36 14.24
N THR A 70 6.64 5.98 14.35
CA THR A 70 5.71 6.51 15.35
C THR A 70 5.34 5.42 16.33
N GLU A 71 5.57 5.65 17.62
CA GLU A 71 5.19 4.71 18.67
C GLU A 71 4.51 5.49 19.80
N ASN A 72 3.25 5.12 20.12
CA ASN A 72 2.46 5.80 21.15
C ASN A 72 2.42 7.34 20.99
N GLY A 73 2.28 7.81 19.75
CA GLY A 73 2.23 9.24 19.40
C GLY A 73 3.58 9.96 19.35
N ARG A 74 4.68 9.31 19.74
CA ARG A 74 6.03 9.87 19.57
C ARG A 74 6.55 9.54 18.18
N LYS A 75 6.97 10.56 17.44
CA LYS A 75 7.54 10.43 16.10
C LYS A 75 9.06 10.56 16.15
N THR A 76 9.76 9.75 15.37
CA THR A 76 11.20 9.87 15.14
C THR A 76 11.47 9.67 13.66
N GLU A 77 12.18 10.61 13.06
CA GLU A 77 12.42 10.69 11.62
C GLU A 77 13.89 10.40 11.31
N TYR A 78 14.11 9.68 10.23
CA TYR A 78 15.42 9.28 9.74
C TYR A 78 15.51 9.60 8.25
N PRO A 79 16.54 10.33 7.79
CA PRO A 79 16.72 10.58 6.37
C PRO A 79 17.08 9.28 5.65
N VAL A 80 16.36 9.02 4.56
CA VAL A 80 16.57 7.86 3.69
C VAL A 80 16.66 8.31 2.24
N SER A 81 17.31 7.51 1.42
CA SER A 81 17.32 7.70 -0.03
C SER A 81 17.02 6.39 -0.76
N ILE A 82 16.64 6.47 -2.03
CA ILE A 82 16.55 5.30 -2.91
C ILE A 82 17.89 5.11 -3.62
N ASN A 83 18.49 3.94 -3.48
CA ASN A 83 19.77 3.63 -4.14
C ASN A 83 19.58 3.20 -5.62
N ASP A 84 20.68 2.97 -6.35
CA ASP A 84 20.63 2.52 -7.76
C ASP A 84 19.92 1.15 -7.94
N SER A 85 19.82 0.36 -6.87
CA SER A 85 19.09 -0.91 -6.82
C SER A 85 17.58 -0.74 -6.61
N GLY A 86 17.09 0.46 -6.27
CA GLY A 86 15.69 0.71 -5.92
C GLY A 86 15.35 0.34 -4.47
N GLU A 87 16.35 0.17 -3.61
CA GLU A 87 16.21 -0.19 -2.19
C GLU A 87 16.42 1.05 -1.32
N LEU A 88 15.91 1.02 -0.08
CA LEU A 88 16.15 2.09 0.87
C LEU A 88 17.59 2.09 1.38
N SER A 89 18.19 3.27 1.37
CA SER A 89 19.51 3.54 1.94
C SER A 89 19.36 4.48 3.12
N TYR A 90 19.86 4.06 4.28
CA TYR A 90 19.80 4.82 5.52
C TYR A 90 21.09 5.61 5.74
N SER A 91 20.96 6.92 5.94
CA SER A 91 22.10 7.80 6.25
C SER A 91 22.65 7.61 7.68
N ALA A 92 21.88 6.96 8.55
CA ALA A 92 22.22 6.68 9.94
C ALA A 92 21.63 5.34 10.39
N SER A 93 22.18 4.75 11.47
CA SER A 93 21.61 3.55 12.08
C SER A 93 20.19 3.82 12.57
N VAL A 94 19.26 2.95 12.18
CA VAL A 94 17.87 2.97 12.63
C VAL A 94 17.60 1.83 13.62
N PRO A 95 16.64 1.96 14.55
CA PRO A 95 16.33 0.90 15.52
C PRO A 95 15.64 -0.31 14.89
N ALA A 96 14.95 -0.10 13.77
CA ALA A 96 14.39 -1.13 12.91
C ALA A 96 14.36 -0.56 11.48
N GLU A 97 14.74 -1.37 10.50
CA GLU A 97 14.60 -1.00 9.09
C GLU A 97 13.16 -1.19 8.65
N TYR A 98 12.78 -0.48 7.58
CA TYR A 98 11.49 -0.69 6.94
C TYR A 98 11.50 -2.05 6.23
N ASN A 99 10.32 -2.65 6.09
CA ASN A 99 10.21 -3.94 5.42
C ASN A 99 10.36 -3.76 3.90
N GLU A 100 11.53 -4.10 3.35
CA GLU A 100 11.84 -3.93 1.92
C GLU A 100 10.84 -4.63 0.98
N ASP A 101 10.34 -5.82 1.33
CA ASP A 101 9.32 -6.52 0.52
C ASP A 101 8.00 -5.74 0.43
N LEU A 102 7.72 -4.93 1.46
CA LEU A 102 6.55 -4.06 1.49
C LEU A 102 6.86 -2.73 0.81
N PHE A 103 8.03 -2.13 1.03
CA PHE A 103 8.44 -0.94 0.27
C PHE A 103 8.41 -1.19 -1.24
N ASN A 104 8.86 -2.36 -1.68
CA ASN A 104 8.83 -2.79 -3.08
C ASN A 104 7.64 -3.72 -3.38
N LEU A 105 6.46 -3.45 -2.81
CA LEU A 105 5.26 -4.29 -2.95
C LEU A 105 5.04 -4.73 -4.41
N HIS A 106 5.18 -6.03 -4.66
CA HIS A 106 5.04 -6.61 -5.99
C HIS A 106 3.75 -7.43 -6.09
N LEU A 107 2.77 -6.90 -6.81
CA LEU A 107 1.50 -7.57 -7.11
C LEU A 107 1.28 -7.53 -8.62
N LYS A 108 1.26 -8.70 -9.25
CA LYS A 108 1.03 -8.83 -10.69
C LYS A 108 -0.42 -8.52 -11.03
N LYS A 109 -0.69 -8.08 -12.26
CA LYS A 109 -2.06 -7.83 -12.74
C LYS A 109 -2.99 -9.04 -12.56
N ASP A 110 -2.48 -10.26 -12.78
CA ASP A 110 -3.26 -11.49 -12.62
C ASP A 110 -3.63 -11.80 -11.16
N PHE A 111 -3.00 -11.15 -10.17
CA PHE A 111 -3.44 -11.19 -8.78
C PHE A 111 -4.86 -10.61 -8.68
N PHE A 112 -5.04 -9.37 -9.12
CA PHE A 112 -6.33 -8.69 -9.08
C PHE A 112 -7.37 -9.41 -9.95
N GLU A 113 -7.01 -9.80 -11.18
CA GLU A 113 -7.90 -10.49 -12.13
C GLU A 113 -8.48 -11.82 -11.61
N LYS A 114 -7.92 -12.42 -10.56
CA LYS A 114 -8.44 -13.64 -9.92
C LYS A 114 -9.38 -13.36 -8.77
N LEU A 115 -9.32 -12.17 -8.17
CA LEU A 115 -10.15 -11.77 -7.04
C LEU A 115 -11.51 -11.29 -7.52
N PRO A 116 -12.63 -11.78 -6.95
CA PRO A 116 -13.93 -11.14 -7.11
C PRO A 116 -13.93 -9.73 -6.51
N ILE A 117 -14.71 -8.83 -7.10
CA ILE A 117 -14.99 -7.52 -6.52
C ILE A 117 -16.19 -7.65 -5.59
N SER A 118 -16.02 -7.28 -4.33
CA SER A 118 -17.07 -7.31 -3.31
C SER A 118 -17.92 -6.04 -3.30
N ASP A 119 -17.30 -4.89 -3.57
CA ASP A 119 -17.93 -3.57 -3.55
C ASP A 119 -17.13 -2.57 -4.40
N TYR A 120 -17.75 -1.50 -4.88
CA TYR A 120 -17.07 -0.45 -5.65
C TYR A 120 -17.87 0.86 -5.74
N THR A 121 -17.15 1.98 -5.89
CA THR A 121 -17.72 3.27 -6.29
C THR A 121 -17.11 3.72 -7.62
N ALA A 122 -17.90 3.76 -8.70
CA ALA A 122 -17.44 4.23 -10.00
C ALA A 122 -17.60 5.75 -10.20
N GLU A 123 -18.62 6.35 -9.55
CA GLU A 123 -18.91 7.78 -9.60
C GLU A 123 -19.35 8.26 -8.22
N HIS A 124 -18.55 9.17 -7.62
CA HIS A 124 -18.94 9.85 -6.38
C HIS A 124 -19.61 11.20 -6.70
N PRO A 125 -20.72 11.58 -6.05
CA PRO A 125 -21.50 12.76 -6.42
C PRO A 125 -20.79 14.10 -6.20
N GLU A 126 -19.81 14.14 -5.30
CA GLU A 126 -19.16 15.38 -4.85
C GLU A 126 -17.65 15.43 -5.15
N THR A 127 -17.03 14.30 -5.44
CA THR A 127 -15.57 14.17 -5.53
C THR A 127 -15.19 13.28 -6.71
N TYR A 128 -13.91 13.29 -7.08
CA TYR A 128 -13.36 12.30 -8.03
C TYR A 128 -13.01 10.97 -7.33
N LEU A 129 -13.61 10.65 -6.18
CA LEU A 129 -13.31 9.40 -5.50
C LEU A 129 -13.86 8.23 -6.32
N LYS A 130 -13.00 7.26 -6.61
CA LYS A 130 -13.39 5.94 -7.05
C LYS A 130 -12.70 4.89 -6.21
N ASP A 131 -13.40 3.80 -5.94
CA ASP A 131 -12.87 2.72 -5.12
C ASP A 131 -13.30 1.34 -5.62
N ILE A 132 -12.47 0.34 -5.31
CA ILE A 132 -12.73 -1.07 -5.56
C ILE A 132 -12.31 -1.86 -4.32
N SER A 133 -13.26 -2.63 -3.78
CA SER A 133 -13.02 -3.61 -2.72
C SER A 133 -12.99 -5.01 -3.31
N TYR A 134 -11.97 -5.80 -2.96
CA TYR A 134 -11.82 -7.18 -3.42
C TYR A 134 -12.11 -8.20 -2.31
N GLU A 135 -12.68 -9.33 -2.71
CA GLU A 135 -12.78 -10.51 -1.84
C GLU A 135 -11.40 -11.16 -1.70
N VAL A 136 -10.89 -11.21 -0.47
CA VAL A 136 -9.59 -11.79 -0.13
C VAL A 136 -9.69 -12.68 1.10
N ASP A 137 -8.86 -13.72 1.17
CA ASP A 137 -8.79 -14.63 2.32
C ASP A 137 -7.35 -15.12 2.58
N SER A 138 -7.18 -15.89 3.66
CA SER A 138 -5.88 -16.39 4.10
C SER A 138 -5.34 -17.56 3.26
N SER A 139 -6.06 -18.01 2.23
CA SER A 139 -5.56 -18.97 1.25
C SER A 139 -4.59 -18.34 0.25
N ILE A 140 -4.68 -17.00 0.06
CA ILE A 140 -3.78 -16.23 -0.80
C ILE A 140 -2.35 -16.30 -0.25
N PRO A 141 -1.36 -16.83 -1.01
CA PRO A 141 -0.02 -17.08 -0.50
C PRO A 141 0.69 -15.85 0.08
N PHE A 142 0.54 -14.69 -0.57
CA PHE A 142 1.10 -13.42 -0.11
C PHE A 142 0.53 -13.01 1.26
N LEU A 143 -0.80 -12.99 1.39
CA LEU A 143 -1.48 -12.62 2.64
C LEU A 143 -1.15 -13.60 3.77
N LYS A 144 -1.14 -14.90 3.46
CA LYS A 144 -0.72 -15.95 4.42
C LYS A 144 0.68 -15.73 4.98
N GLN A 145 1.65 -15.40 4.12
CA GLN A 145 3.02 -15.12 4.54
C GLN A 145 3.11 -13.84 5.36
N LEU A 146 2.38 -12.80 4.96
CA LEU A 146 2.30 -11.53 5.68
C LEU A 146 1.75 -11.75 7.10
N MET A 147 0.63 -12.46 7.24
CA MET A 147 0.03 -12.80 8.53
C MET A 147 1.01 -13.57 9.44
N LYS A 148 1.76 -14.52 8.87
CA LYS A 148 2.79 -15.25 9.62
C LYS A 148 3.93 -14.33 10.09
N LYS A 149 4.41 -13.41 9.24
CA LYS A 149 5.49 -12.45 9.55
C LYS A 149 5.12 -11.54 10.73
N TYR A 150 3.87 -11.07 10.77
CA TYR A 150 3.37 -10.15 11.81
C TYR A 150 2.68 -10.85 12.99
N ASN A 151 2.71 -12.19 13.02
CA ASN A 151 2.10 -13.02 14.06
C ASN A 151 0.61 -12.72 14.26
N ILE A 152 -0.14 -12.80 13.16
CA ILE A 152 -1.59 -12.60 13.07
C ILE A 152 -2.25 -13.94 12.78
N SER A 153 -3.41 -14.19 13.41
CA SER A 153 -4.21 -15.41 13.24
C SER A 153 -4.57 -15.66 11.78
N GLN A 154 -4.56 -16.93 11.34
CA GLN A 154 -4.97 -17.32 9.98
C GLN A 154 -6.48 -17.18 9.73
N ASP A 155 -7.26 -17.03 10.80
CA ASP A 155 -8.70 -16.79 10.75
C ASP A 155 -9.04 -15.28 10.84
N ALA A 156 -8.05 -14.40 10.65
CA ALA A 156 -8.26 -12.96 10.66
C ALA A 156 -9.16 -12.50 9.52
N ASN A 157 -9.89 -11.40 9.75
CA ASN A 157 -10.60 -10.70 8.69
C ASN A 157 -9.59 -9.97 7.81
N LEU A 158 -9.76 -10.08 6.49
CA LEU A 158 -8.87 -9.53 5.49
C LEU A 158 -9.65 -8.60 4.58
N SER A 159 -9.05 -7.47 4.25
CA SER A 159 -9.59 -6.55 3.28
C SER A 159 -8.51 -6.01 2.36
N LEU A 160 -8.86 -5.83 1.09
CA LEU A 160 -8.03 -5.21 0.06
C LEU A 160 -8.85 -4.16 -0.67
N TYR A 161 -8.38 -2.92 -0.62
CA TYR A 161 -9.04 -1.77 -1.21
C TYR A 161 -8.09 -1.06 -2.16
N LEU A 162 -8.62 -0.61 -3.30
CA LEU A 162 -7.98 0.36 -4.17
C LEU A 162 -8.82 1.61 -4.18
N GLU A 163 -8.18 2.76 -4.11
CA GLU A 163 -8.85 4.05 -4.23
C GLU A 163 -8.07 4.93 -5.20
N ASN A 164 -8.76 5.71 -6.01
CA ASN A 164 -8.16 6.87 -6.61
C ASN A 164 -8.99 8.10 -6.29
N TYR A 165 -8.32 9.22 -6.05
CA TYR A 165 -8.99 10.46 -5.73
C TYR A 165 -8.11 11.64 -6.12
N TYR A 166 -8.78 12.72 -6.48
CA TYR A 166 -8.12 13.94 -6.87
C TYR A 166 -7.96 14.87 -5.65
N THR A 167 -6.73 15.33 -5.43
CA THR A 167 -6.45 16.40 -4.47
C THR A 167 -5.96 17.65 -5.20
N GLN A 168 -4.66 17.79 -5.36
CA GLN A 168 -3.98 18.68 -6.32
C GLN A 168 -3.47 17.89 -7.53
N GLU A 169 -3.29 16.59 -7.34
CA GLU A 169 -2.82 15.61 -8.31
C GLU A 169 -3.67 14.34 -8.09
N MET A 170 -3.70 13.45 -9.08
CA MET A 170 -4.34 12.14 -8.91
C MET A 170 -3.54 11.28 -7.95
N VAL A 171 -4.17 10.83 -6.87
CA VAL A 171 -3.58 9.87 -5.94
C VAL A 171 -4.18 8.51 -6.20
N TYR A 172 -3.32 7.51 -6.32
CA TYR A 172 -3.68 6.10 -6.35
C TYR A 172 -3.29 5.47 -5.02
N SER A 173 -4.24 4.85 -4.34
CA SER A 173 -4.04 4.21 -3.05
C SER A 173 -4.34 2.72 -3.13
N ILE A 174 -3.50 1.92 -2.48
CA ILE A 174 -3.79 0.52 -2.15
C ILE A 174 -3.69 0.34 -0.65
N ARG A 175 -4.71 -0.28 -0.07
CA ARG A 175 -4.79 -0.58 1.35
C ARG A 175 -5.06 -2.05 1.59
N ILE A 176 -4.24 -2.68 2.42
CA ILE A 176 -4.46 -4.05 2.89
C ILE A 176 -4.62 -3.99 4.40
N MET A 177 -5.79 -4.42 4.88
CA MET A 177 -6.09 -4.47 6.32
C MET A 177 -6.28 -5.91 6.76
N ILE A 178 -5.63 -6.28 7.86
CA ILE A 178 -5.74 -7.60 8.49
C ILE A 178 -6.10 -7.41 9.96
N VAL A 179 -7.21 -7.99 10.38
CA VAL A 179 -7.75 -7.81 11.74
C VAL A 179 -8.02 -9.16 12.38
N ASP A 180 -7.27 -9.49 13.42
CA ASP A 180 -7.59 -10.60 14.33
C ASP A 180 -8.00 -10.07 15.71
N ASP A 181 -8.30 -10.96 16.66
CA ASP A 181 -8.75 -10.60 18.00
C ASP A 181 -7.74 -9.75 18.80
N ASN A 182 -6.45 -9.83 18.47
CA ASN A 182 -5.37 -9.22 19.24
C ASN A 182 -4.74 -8.03 18.53
N LYS A 183 -4.75 -8.01 17.19
CA LYS A 183 -3.96 -7.09 16.38
C LYS A 183 -4.70 -6.59 15.14
N ILE A 184 -4.37 -5.38 14.73
CA ILE A 184 -4.65 -4.86 13.38
C ILE A 184 -3.30 -4.63 12.71
N LEU A 185 -3.17 -5.10 11.48
CA LEU A 185 -2.12 -4.70 10.55
C LEU A 185 -2.78 -3.94 9.41
N ASP A 186 -2.34 -2.71 9.20
CA ASP A 186 -2.83 -1.85 8.13
C ASP A 186 -1.65 -1.39 7.28
N LEU A 187 -1.67 -1.81 6.01
CA LEU A 187 -0.69 -1.43 5.01
C LEU A 187 -1.33 -0.43 4.07
N ILE A 188 -0.72 0.73 3.93
CA ILE A 188 -1.23 1.82 3.09
C ILE A 188 -0.12 2.24 2.14
N TYR A 189 -0.44 2.39 0.87
CA TYR A 189 0.45 2.94 -0.14
C TYR A 189 -0.30 4.02 -0.88
N ASN A 190 0.29 5.21 -1.00
CA ASN A 190 -0.22 6.29 -1.84
C ASN A 190 0.83 6.63 -2.87
N ILE A 191 0.41 6.72 -4.12
CA ILE A 191 1.28 6.98 -5.26
C ILE A 191 0.65 8.08 -6.09
N THR A 192 1.46 9.07 -6.43
CA THR A 192 1.11 10.07 -7.43
C THR A 192 2.08 9.94 -8.59
N PHE A 193 1.53 9.71 -9.78
CA PHE A 193 2.31 9.67 -11.02
C PHE A 193 2.44 11.08 -11.61
N LYS A 194 3.45 11.26 -12.45
CA LYS A 194 3.58 12.47 -13.26
C LYS A 194 2.43 12.55 -14.27
N GLU A 195 1.99 13.78 -14.55
CA GLU A 195 1.07 14.09 -15.65
C GLU A 195 1.82 14.19 -17.00
#